data_AF-A0A5C2M5U0-F1
#
_entry.id   AF-A0A5C2M5U0-F1
#
_cell.length_a   1.000
_cell.length_b   1.000
_cell.length_c   1.000
_cell.angle_alpha   90.00
_cell.angle_beta   90.00
_cell.angle_gamma   90.00
#
_symmetry.space_group_name_H-M   'P 1'
#
loop_
_entity.id
_entity.type
_entity.pdbx_description
1 polymer ?
#
loop_
_entity_poly.entity_id
_entity_poly.type
_entity_poly.pdbx_seq_one_letter_code
_entity_poly.pdbx_strand_id
1 'polypeptide(L)'
;MSHGLLWLPLLAIFIVLARLGWVEYRKVEHYRQWAKNFETSKYDIAAVLGQQGDRLTWGRPTQQGIIHLQTCELSTIQNIWIECNGQRIDTQTTHSKGAIQLVLETFTGDCYRIPFTEFTLALAWRDRLQRAIGN
;
A
#
# COMPACT_ATOMS: atom_id res chain seq x y z
N MET A 1 -4.39 -36.61 -42.70
CA MET A 1 -3.67 -36.42 -41.42
C MET A 1 -3.14 -34.98 -41.35
N SER A 2 -4.02 -33.98 -41.27
CA SER A 2 -3.69 -32.54 -41.36
C SER A 2 -4.23 -31.69 -40.20
N HIS A 3 -4.80 -32.32 -39.16
CA HIS A 3 -5.51 -31.63 -38.08
C HIS A 3 -4.65 -31.31 -36.85
N GLY A 4 -3.38 -31.76 -36.82
CA GLY A 4 -2.45 -31.50 -35.71
C GLY A 4 -1.80 -30.11 -35.73
N LEU A 5 -1.88 -29.38 -36.85
CA LEU A 5 -1.20 -28.10 -37.02
C LEU A 5 -1.87 -26.96 -36.24
N LEU A 6 -3.17 -27.07 -35.94
CA LEU A 6 -3.93 -26.10 -35.14
C LEU A 6 -3.70 -26.27 -33.62
N TRP A 7 -3.25 -27.45 -33.18
CA TRP A 7 -2.97 -27.71 -31.77
C TRP A 7 -1.70 -27.02 -31.27
N LEU A 8 -0.67 -26.93 -32.11
CA LEU A 8 0.58 -26.25 -31.78
C LEU A 8 0.42 -24.74 -31.47
N PRO A 9 -0.28 -23.93 -32.28
CA PRO A 9 -0.51 -22.52 -31.95
C PRO A 9 -1.44 -22.36 -30.74
N LEU A 10 -2.41 -23.25 -30.56
CA LEU A 10 -3.29 -23.22 -29.38
C LEU A 10 -2.52 -23.51 -28.09
N LEU A 11 -1.60 -24.49 -28.12
CA LEU A 11 -0.69 -24.78 -27.01
C LEU A 11 0.22 -23.59 -26.72
N ALA A 12 0.76 -22.92 -27.75
CA ALA A 12 1.59 -21.75 -27.58
C ALA A 12 0.85 -20.60 -26.87
N ILE A 13 -0.40 -20.32 -27.27
CA ILE A 13 -1.27 -19.33 -26.61
C ILE A 13 -1.50 -19.72 -25.14
N PHE A 14 -1.77 -21.00 -24.87
CA PHE A 14 -1.96 -21.47 -23.50
C PHE A 14 -0.70 -21.29 -22.63
N ILE A 15 0.49 -21.56 -23.16
CA ILE A 15 1.76 -21.35 -22.45
C ILE A 15 1.97 -19.86 -22.16
N VAL A 16 1.65 -18.97 -23.10
CA VAL A 16 1.75 -17.51 -22.90
C VAL A 16 0.77 -17.05 -21.81
N LEU A 17 -0.48 -17.50 -21.85
CA LEU A 17 -1.49 -17.19 -20.84
C LEU A 17 -1.10 -17.73 -19.46
N ALA A 18 -0.57 -18.95 -19.38
CA ALA A 18 -0.09 -19.55 -18.14
C ALA A 18 1.08 -18.76 -17.54
N ARG A 19 2.01 -18.27 -18.39
CA ARG A 19 3.09 -17.37 -17.93
C ARG A 19 2.55 -16.04 -17.44
N LEU A 20 1.57 -15.44 -18.13
CA LEU A 20 0.91 -14.21 -17.68
C LEU A 20 0.24 -14.41 -16.32
N GLY A 21 -0.52 -15.49 -16.16
CA GLY A 21 -1.20 -15.84 -14.91
C GLY A 21 -0.21 -16.09 -13.76
N TRP A 22 0.92 -16.74 -14.04
CA TRP A 22 1.96 -17.00 -13.04
C TRP A 22 2.66 -15.73 -12.55
N VAL A 23 2.91 -14.77 -13.45
CA VAL A 23 3.48 -13.46 -13.08
C VAL A 23 2.51 -12.70 -12.18
N GLU A 24 1.22 -12.71 -12.51
CA GLU A 24 0.22 -12.01 -11.70
C GLU A 24 -0.01 -12.69 -10.35
N TYR A 25 0.00 -14.02 -10.32
CA TYR A 25 -0.11 -14.79 -9.08
C TYR A 25 1.06 -14.53 -8.11
N ARG A 26 2.30 -14.47 -8.63
CA ARG A 26 3.49 -14.19 -7.80
C ARG A 26 3.42 -12.83 -7.11
N LYS A 27 2.85 -11.81 -7.76
CA LYS A 27 2.64 -10.50 -7.13
C LYS A 27 1.75 -10.65 -5.90
N VAL A 28 0.59 -11.27 -6.06
CA VAL A 28 -0.40 -11.47 -4.99
C VAL A 28 0.18 -12.27 -3.82
N GLU A 29 0.97 -13.32 -4.08
CA GLU A 29 1.50 -14.18 -3.02
C GLU A 29 2.58 -13.50 -2.17
N HIS A 30 3.47 -12.70 -2.77
CA HIS A 30 4.45 -11.89 -2.03
C HIS A 30 3.74 -10.88 -1.11
N TYR A 31 2.61 -10.32 -1.53
CA TYR A 31 1.79 -9.44 -0.68
C TYR A 31 1.09 -10.20 0.43
N ARG A 32 0.54 -11.38 0.12
CA ARG A 32 -0.13 -12.22 1.12
C ARG A 32 0.83 -12.61 2.25
N GLN A 33 2.09 -12.92 1.92
CA GLN A 33 3.10 -13.24 2.93
C GLN A 33 3.53 -12.03 3.76
N TRP A 34 3.65 -10.85 3.14
CA TRP A 34 3.99 -9.62 3.88
C TRP A 34 2.84 -9.18 4.80
N ALA A 35 1.61 -9.14 4.29
CA ALA A 35 0.42 -8.74 5.04
C ALA A 35 0.12 -9.65 6.23
N LYS A 36 0.47 -10.95 6.16
CA LYS A 36 0.28 -11.92 7.25
C LYS A 36 0.98 -11.54 8.55
N ASN A 37 2.01 -10.71 8.50
CA ASN A 37 2.79 -10.33 9.70
C ASN A 37 2.20 -9.10 10.42
N PHE A 38 1.14 -8.48 9.90
CA PHE A 38 0.55 -7.26 10.46
C PHE A 38 -0.89 -7.50 10.92
N GLU A 39 -1.25 -6.94 12.08
CA GLU A 39 -2.63 -7.00 12.61
C GLU A 39 -3.59 -6.16 11.78
N THR A 40 -3.09 -5.10 11.16
CA THR A 40 -3.82 -4.32 10.15
C THR A 40 -2.83 -3.87 9.09
N SER A 41 -3.06 -4.31 7.86
CA SER A 41 -2.24 -3.97 6.70
C SER A 41 -3.09 -3.27 5.65
N LYS A 42 -2.58 -2.17 5.11
CA LYS A 42 -3.04 -1.58 3.86
C LYS A 42 -2.09 -1.95 2.74
N TYR A 43 -2.71 -2.39 1.66
CA TYR A 43 -2.09 -2.48 0.36
C TYR A 43 -2.66 -1.36 -0.53
N ASP A 44 -1.80 -0.45 -0.97
CA ASP A 44 -2.07 0.50 -2.04
C ASP A 44 -1.10 0.23 -3.20
N ILE A 45 -1.48 0.59 -4.42
CA ILE A 45 -0.53 0.63 -5.54
C ILE A 45 0.60 1.64 -5.27
N ALA A 46 0.33 2.67 -4.45
CA ALA A 46 1.27 3.73 -4.13
C ALA A 46 2.24 3.39 -2.98
N ALA A 47 1.76 2.72 -1.93
CA ALA A 47 2.52 2.36 -0.74
C ALA A 47 1.90 1.17 -0.01
N VAL A 48 2.73 0.47 0.75
CA VAL A 48 2.29 -0.50 1.75
C VAL A 48 2.42 0.12 3.13
N LEU A 49 1.44 -0.15 4.00
CA LEU A 49 1.42 0.33 5.38
C LEU A 49 0.93 -0.81 6.28
N GLY A 50 1.68 -1.15 7.30
CA GLY A 50 1.37 -2.22 8.24
C GLY A 50 1.53 -1.73 9.66
N GLN A 51 0.56 -2.01 10.52
CA GLN A 51 0.63 -1.80 11.95
C GLN A 51 0.77 -3.14 12.66
N GLN A 52 1.71 -3.23 13.58
CA GLN A 52 1.90 -4.37 14.49
C GLN A 52 2.11 -3.82 15.91
N GLY A 53 1.06 -3.84 16.74
CA GLY A 53 1.08 -3.18 18.05
C GLY A 53 1.43 -1.69 17.95
N ASP A 54 2.49 -1.28 18.66
CA ASP A 54 3.02 0.10 18.67
C ASP A 54 3.93 0.40 17.47
N ARG A 55 4.20 -0.55 16.57
CA ARG A 55 5.09 -0.35 15.43
C ARG A 55 4.30 -0.14 14.15
N LEU A 56 4.61 0.95 13.46
CA LEU A 56 4.10 1.27 12.14
C LEU A 56 5.23 1.12 11.11
N THR A 57 5.01 0.27 10.11
CA THR A 57 5.98 0.00 9.05
C THR A 57 5.36 0.34 7.69
N TRP A 58 6.07 1.09 6.85
CA TRP A 58 5.62 1.42 5.51
C TRP A 58 6.74 1.35 4.49
N GLY A 59 6.38 1.25 3.21
CA GLY A 59 7.34 1.20 2.13
C GLY A 59 6.68 1.29 0.76
N ARG A 60 7.47 1.22 -0.30
CA ARG A 60 6.98 1.27 -1.68
C ARG A 60 6.91 -0.13 -2.28
N PRO A 61 5.73 -0.61 -2.73
CA PRO A 61 5.64 -1.87 -3.44
C PRO A 61 6.28 -1.74 -4.83
N THR A 62 7.13 -2.70 -5.19
CA THR A 62 7.73 -2.84 -6.51
C THR A 62 7.58 -4.26 -7.02
N GLN A 63 7.84 -4.48 -8.32
CA GLN A 63 7.74 -5.79 -8.96
C GLN A 63 8.69 -6.85 -8.34
N GLN A 64 9.74 -6.41 -7.65
CA GLN A 64 10.73 -7.28 -7.00
C GLN A 64 10.50 -7.47 -5.50
N GLY A 65 9.54 -6.75 -4.90
CA GLY A 65 9.29 -6.74 -3.45
C GLY A 65 8.99 -5.34 -2.93
N ILE A 66 8.97 -5.19 -1.60
CA ILE A 66 8.77 -3.88 -0.97
C ILE A 66 10.13 -3.27 -0.70
N ILE A 67 10.37 -2.07 -1.22
CA ILE A 67 11.60 -1.31 -1.02
C ILE A 67 11.34 -0.08 -0.14
N HIS A 68 12.41 0.49 0.42
CA HIS A 68 12.36 1.67 1.28
C HIS A 68 11.44 1.46 2.50
N LEU A 69 11.56 0.29 3.14
CA LEU A 69 10.88 0.00 4.39
C LEU A 69 11.37 0.95 5.47
N GLN A 70 10.46 1.74 5.99
CA GLN A 70 10.64 2.59 7.16
C GLN A 70 9.77 2.05 8.28
N THR A 71 10.26 2.14 9.50
CA THR A 71 9.51 1.74 10.70
C THR A 71 9.63 2.83 11.73
N CYS A 72 8.51 3.17 12.35
CA CYS A 72 8.40 4.17 13.40
C CYS A 72 7.49 3.62 14.50
N GLU A 73 7.76 4.02 15.73
CA GLU A 73 6.93 3.70 16.88
C GLU A 73 5.80 4.72 16.98
N LEU A 74 4.57 4.27 17.14
CA LEU A 74 3.38 5.11 17.27
C LEU A 74 3.50 6.05 18.47
N SER A 75 4.13 5.58 19.55
CA SER A 75 4.51 6.40 20.71
C SER A 75 5.41 7.61 20.40
N THR A 76 6.12 7.61 19.27
CA THR A 76 6.95 8.75 18.84
C THR A 76 6.20 9.76 17.98
N ILE A 77 4.97 9.44 17.57
CA ILE A 77 4.14 10.28 16.69
C ILE A 77 3.33 11.25 17.55
N GLN A 78 3.46 12.54 17.23
CA GLN A 78 2.75 13.62 17.89
C GLN A 78 1.45 13.98 17.15
N ASN A 79 1.52 14.08 15.82
CA ASN A 79 0.40 14.54 15.00
C ASN A 79 0.25 13.70 13.73
N ILE A 80 -1.00 13.56 13.30
CA ILE A 80 -1.35 12.87 12.06
C ILE A 80 -2.38 13.71 11.30
N TRP A 81 -2.09 14.00 10.03
CA TRP A 81 -3.02 14.67 9.12
C TRP A 81 -2.90 14.13 7.70
N ILE A 82 -3.80 14.58 6.82
CA ILE A 82 -3.78 14.24 5.40
C ILE A 82 -3.45 15.49 4.60
N GLU A 83 -2.60 15.33 3.60
CA GLU A 83 -2.33 16.33 2.58
C GLU A 83 -2.87 15.85 1.23
N CYS A 84 -3.44 16.75 0.45
CA CYS A 84 -3.67 16.54 -0.98
C CYS A 84 -3.00 17.67 -1.75
N ASN A 85 -2.16 17.32 -2.72
CA ASN A 85 -1.35 18.28 -3.47
C ASN A 85 -0.53 19.22 -2.56
N GLY A 86 -0.05 18.72 -1.42
CA GLY A 86 0.72 19.49 -0.44
C GLY A 86 -0.09 20.43 0.45
N GLN A 87 -1.43 20.42 0.35
CA GLN A 87 -2.30 21.17 1.25
C GLN A 87 -2.94 20.24 2.27
N ARG A 88 -2.88 20.61 3.56
CA ARG A 88 -3.55 19.87 4.64
C ARG A 88 -5.07 19.92 4.46
N ILE A 89 -5.69 18.75 4.45
CA ILE A 89 -7.14 18.57 4.34
C ILE A 89 -7.64 17.85 5.60
N ASP A 90 -8.64 18.44 6.26
CA ASP A 90 -9.25 17.86 7.46
C ASP A 90 -10.58 17.13 7.20
N THR A 91 -11.26 17.40 6.06
CA THR A 91 -12.62 16.91 5.80
C THR A 91 -12.81 16.33 4.39
N GLN A 92 -13.77 15.41 4.26
CA GLN A 92 -14.18 14.75 3.00
C GLN A 92 -14.81 15.68 1.96
N THR A 93 -15.08 16.94 2.31
CA THR A 93 -15.82 17.86 1.45
C THR A 93 -14.99 18.42 0.30
N THR A 94 -13.67 18.34 0.38
CA THR A 94 -12.80 18.71 -0.75
C THR A 94 -12.76 17.54 -1.73
N HIS A 95 -13.36 17.70 -2.91
CA HIS A 95 -13.13 16.82 -4.06
C HIS A 95 -11.64 16.82 -4.41
N SER A 96 -10.86 15.97 -3.75
CA SER A 96 -9.41 15.97 -3.79
C SER A 96 -8.94 15.21 -5.04
N LYS A 97 -8.85 15.92 -6.18
CA LYS A 97 -8.12 15.42 -7.36
C LYS A 97 -6.64 15.75 -7.17
N GLY A 98 -5.84 14.76 -6.75
CA GLY A 98 -4.44 15.01 -6.48
C GLY A 98 -3.69 13.86 -5.82
N ALA A 99 -2.39 14.08 -5.59
CA ALA A 99 -1.57 13.16 -4.81
C ALA A 99 -1.97 13.28 -3.33
N ILE A 100 -2.53 12.19 -2.78
CA ILE A 100 -2.98 12.12 -1.40
C ILE A 100 -1.85 11.53 -0.57
N GLN A 101 -1.53 12.17 0.56
CA GLN A 101 -0.47 11.73 1.47
C GLN A 101 -0.97 11.77 2.90
N LEU A 102 -0.76 10.69 3.64
CA LEU A 102 -0.87 10.69 5.09
C LEU A 102 0.46 11.18 5.66
N VAL A 103 0.40 12.18 6.52
CA VAL A 103 1.59 12.77 7.14
C VAL A 103 1.63 12.43 8.61
N LEU A 104 2.77 11.91 9.06
CA LEU A 104 3.07 11.58 10.44
C LEU A 104 4.17 12.53 10.91
N GLU A 105 3.88 13.33 11.91
CA GLU A 105 4.86 14.19 12.58
C GLU A 105 5.25 13.57 13.91
N THR A 106 6.54 13.44 14.12
CA THR A 106 7.12 12.92 15.37
C THR A 106 7.39 14.04 16.36
N PHE A 107 7.56 13.69 17.64
CA PHE A 107 7.98 14.64 18.68
C PHE A 107 9.35 15.27 18.41
N THR A 108 10.18 14.66 17.56
CA THR A 108 11.49 15.21 17.12
C THR A 108 11.37 16.21 15.97
N GLY A 109 10.17 16.38 15.40
CA GLY A 109 9.91 17.25 14.26
C GLY A 109 10.10 16.57 12.89
N ASP A 110 10.43 15.27 12.87
CA ASP A 110 10.51 14.51 11.62
C ASP A 110 9.11 14.29 11.06
N CYS A 111 8.95 14.55 9.75
CA CYS A 111 7.69 14.41 9.03
C CYS A 111 7.77 13.31 7.97
N TYR A 112 7.05 12.21 8.18
CA TYR A 112 6.94 11.11 7.23
C TYR A 112 5.69 11.25 6.37
N ARG A 113 5.85 11.11 5.04
CA ARG A 113 4.76 11.23 4.06
C ARG A 113 4.53 9.90 3.38
N ILE A 114 3.33 9.35 3.57
CA ILE A 114 2.94 8.04 3.05
C ILE A 114 1.87 8.26 1.98
N PRO A 115 2.10 7.89 0.71
CA PRO A 115 1.15 8.16 -0.37
C PRO A 115 -0.04 7.19 -0.36
N PHE A 116 -1.22 7.70 -0.71
CA PHE A 116 -2.49 6.98 -0.82
C PHE A 116 -3.12 7.24 -2.20
N THR A 117 -3.79 6.24 -2.78
CA THR A 117 -4.60 6.44 -4.01
C THR A 117 -6.01 6.93 -3.71
N GLU A 118 -6.57 6.53 -2.56
CA GLU A 118 -7.93 6.83 -2.16
C GLU A 118 -7.99 7.68 -0.90
N PHE A 119 -8.75 8.78 -0.95
CA PHE A 119 -8.88 9.73 0.16
C PHE A 119 -9.61 9.12 1.36
N THR A 120 -10.71 8.39 1.10
CA THR A 120 -11.49 7.71 2.14
C THR A 120 -10.64 6.71 2.92
N LEU A 121 -9.72 6.03 2.24
CA LEU A 121 -8.81 5.09 2.86
C LEU A 121 -7.72 5.80 3.68
N ALA A 122 -7.20 6.93 3.19
CA ALA A 122 -6.29 7.77 3.97
C ALA A 122 -6.94 8.27 5.27
N LEU A 123 -8.21 8.68 5.23
CA LEU A 123 -8.99 9.08 6.40
C LEU A 123 -9.19 7.94 7.38
N ALA A 124 -9.60 6.76 6.91
CA ALA A 124 -9.78 5.61 7.77
C ALA A 124 -8.49 5.26 8.54
N TRP A 125 -7.33 5.40 7.88
CA TRP A 125 -6.02 5.22 8.51
C TRP A 125 -5.67 6.32 9.50
N ARG A 126 -5.88 7.60 9.13
CA ARG A 126 -5.69 8.73 10.05
C ARG A 126 -6.49 8.50 11.33
N ASP A 127 -7.78 8.23 11.22
CA ASP A 127 -8.68 8.09 12.36
C ASP A 127 -8.33 6.89 13.24
N ARG A 128 -7.82 5.81 12.63
CA ARG A 128 -7.35 4.63 13.35
C ARG A 128 -6.07 4.93 14.13
N LEU A 129 -5.08 5.56 13.50
CA LEU A 129 -3.80 5.86 14.12
C LEU A 129 -3.95 6.93 15.21
N GLN A 130 -4.80 7.94 15.00
CA GLN A 130 -5.13 8.92 16.03
C GLN A 130 -5.74 8.26 17.28
N ARG A 131 -6.63 7.28 17.10
CA ARG A 131 -7.16 6.48 18.21
C ARG A 131 -6.10 5.61 18.90
N ALA A 132 -5.08 5.18 18.17
CA ALA A 132 -3.99 4.38 18.73
C ALA A 132 -2.99 5.23 19.55
N ILE A 133 -2.80 6.50 19.20
CA ILE A 133 -1.91 7.44 19.93
C ILE A 133 -2.64 8.09 21.12
N GLY A 134 -3.95 8.31 21.01
CA GLY A 134 -4.77 8.93 22.05
C GLY A 134 -5.22 8.00 23.18
N ASN A 135 -4.89 6.72 23.11
CA ASN A 135 -5.11 5.71 24.16
C ASN A 135 -3.82 5.48 24.94
#